data_AF-A0A436GHG4-F1
#
_entry.id   AF-A0A436GHG4-F1
#
_cell.length_a   1.000
_cell.length_b   1.000
_cell.length_c   1.000
_cell.angle_alpha   90.00
_cell.angle_beta   90.00
_cell.angle_gamma   90.00
#
_symmetry.space_group_name_H-M   'P 1'
#
loop_
_entity.id
_entity.type
_entity.pdbx_description
1 polymer ?
#
loop_
_entity_poly.entity_id
_entity_poly.type
_entity_poly.pdbx_seq_one_letter_code
_entity_poly.pdbx_strand_id
1 'polypeptide(L)'
;PWTPHPKNPVLIDIASARPAGRMVRRGNDLLRPVQDCRRSYGAALGIARISHLDLIGMEQVVETILNPGALWSGRKLHTLNEAGGFEFIDGSAIAPRWKQRTRD
;
A
#
# COMPACT_ATOMS: atom_id res chain seq x y z
N PRO A 1 19.93 16.06 12.05
CA PRO A 1 18.55 16.61 11.86
C PRO A 1 18.09 16.32 10.43
N TRP A 2 16.79 16.12 10.19
CA TRP A 2 16.24 15.95 8.84
C TRP A 2 15.94 17.33 8.21
N THR A 3 16.30 17.51 6.94
CA THR A 3 15.99 18.71 6.16
C THR A 3 14.75 18.46 5.29
N PRO A 4 13.72 19.32 5.31
CA PRO A 4 12.56 19.17 4.44
C PRO A 4 12.93 19.18 2.96
N HIS A 5 12.25 18.36 2.17
CA HIS A 5 12.42 18.37 0.72
C HIS A 5 11.99 19.73 0.13
N PRO A 6 12.73 20.30 -0.85
CA PRO A 6 12.38 21.60 -1.45
C PRO A 6 10.98 21.65 -2.07
N LYS A 7 10.49 20.51 -2.54
CA LYS A 7 9.14 20.33 -3.13
C LYS A 7 8.12 19.72 -2.17
N ASN A 8 8.17 19.99 -0.86
CA ASN A 8 7.23 19.40 0.11
C ASN A 8 5.82 20.04 -0.01
N PRO A 9 4.71 19.27 -0.16
CA PRO A 9 4.63 17.80 -0.25
C PRO A 9 5.13 17.26 -1.58
N VAL A 10 6.02 16.25 -1.51
CA VAL A 10 6.69 15.67 -2.68
C VAL A 10 5.74 14.94 -3.63
N LEU A 11 4.56 14.57 -3.15
CA LEU A 11 3.52 13.90 -3.92
C LEU A 11 2.16 14.17 -3.27
N ILE A 12 1.20 14.64 -4.07
CA ILE A 12 -0.21 14.73 -3.70
C ILE A 12 -1.00 13.94 -4.73
N ASP A 13 -1.53 12.81 -4.32
CA ASP A 13 -2.36 11.95 -5.16
C ASP A 13 -3.18 10.98 -4.31
N ILE A 14 -4.48 10.94 -4.54
CA ILE A 14 -5.40 10.02 -3.84
C ILE A 14 -5.15 8.55 -4.20
N ALA A 15 -4.57 8.27 -5.37
CA ALA A 15 -4.35 6.90 -5.86
C ALA A 15 -3.02 6.30 -5.41
N SER A 16 -2.02 7.11 -5.03
CA SER A 16 -0.67 6.60 -4.82
C SER A 16 0.21 7.36 -3.80
N ALA A 17 -0.24 8.48 -3.22
CA ALA A 17 0.59 9.23 -2.27
C ALA A 17 0.66 8.57 -0.89
N ARG A 18 -0.38 7.83 -0.48
CA ARG A 18 -0.42 7.18 0.83
C ARG A 18 0.45 5.92 0.86
N PRO A 19 1.42 5.81 1.77
CA PRO A 19 2.25 4.61 1.88
C PRO A 19 1.41 3.41 2.35
N ALA A 20 1.78 2.22 1.88
CA ALA A 20 1.16 0.95 2.27
C ALA A 20 2.18 -0.10 2.69
N GLY A 21 3.31 0.32 3.25
CA GLY A 21 4.40 -0.57 3.66
C GLY A 21 5.77 0.05 3.40
N ARG A 22 6.82 -0.70 3.74
CA ARG A 22 8.20 -0.33 3.46
C ARG A 22 8.46 -0.39 1.96
N MET A 23 9.37 0.46 1.47
CA MET A 23 9.95 0.25 0.15
C MET A 23 10.85 -0.98 0.18
N VAL A 24 10.84 -1.75 -0.91
CA VAL A 24 11.63 -2.96 -1.08
C VAL A 24 12.40 -2.90 -2.39
N ARG A 25 13.62 -3.44 -2.41
CA ARG A 25 14.40 -3.57 -3.65
C ARG A 25 14.18 -4.96 -4.23
N ARG A 26 13.79 -5.03 -5.51
CA ARG A 26 13.63 -6.27 -6.26
C ARG A 26 14.44 -6.15 -7.54
N GLY A 27 15.56 -6.87 -7.63
CA GLY A 27 16.56 -6.62 -8.67
C GLY A 27 17.07 -5.18 -8.60
N ASN A 28 16.98 -4.45 -9.72
CA ASN A 28 17.41 -3.05 -9.80
C ASN A 28 16.33 -2.06 -9.34
N ASP A 29 15.08 -2.51 -9.23
CA ASP A 29 13.94 -1.63 -8.98
C ASP A 29 13.72 -1.40 -7.48
N LEU A 30 13.45 -0.15 -7.13
CA LEU A 30 12.93 0.23 -5.83
C LEU A 30 11.40 0.31 -5.92
N LEU A 31 10.73 -0.61 -5.25
CA LEU A 31 9.27 -0.72 -5.25
C LEU A 31 8.70 -0.17 -3.95
N ARG A 32 7.67 0.65 -4.07
CA ARG A 32 6.95 1.32 -2.99
C ARG A 32 5.50 0.82 -2.98
N PRO A 33 5.07 0.10 -1.94
CA PRO A 33 3.66 -0.18 -1.71
C PRO A 33 2.90 1.10 -1.40
N VAL A 34 1.75 1.30 -2.04
CA VAL A 34 0.89 2.48 -1.88
C VAL A 34 -0.57 2.08 -1.69
N GLN A 35 -1.37 2.91 -1.02
CA GLN A 35 -2.81 2.69 -0.96
C GLN A 35 -3.49 3.44 -2.12
N ASP A 36 -4.33 2.73 -2.85
CA ASP A 36 -5.28 3.34 -3.78
C ASP A 36 -6.57 3.67 -3.04
N CYS A 37 -6.74 4.96 -2.76
CA CYS A 37 -7.88 5.48 -2.01
C CYS A 37 -8.98 6.09 -2.90
N ARG A 38 -8.93 5.91 -4.23
CA ARG A 38 -9.89 6.55 -5.17
C ARG A 38 -11.34 6.20 -4.88
N ARG A 39 -11.63 4.94 -4.53
CA ARG A 39 -13.00 4.47 -4.25
C ARG A 39 -13.40 4.65 -2.78
N SER A 40 -12.48 4.35 -1.88
CA SER A 40 -12.61 4.56 -0.44
C SER A 40 -11.23 4.40 0.19
N TYR A 41 -11.08 4.83 1.45
CA TYR A 41 -9.86 4.60 2.22
C TYR A 41 -9.37 3.14 2.12
N GLY A 42 -8.16 2.95 1.60
CA GLY A 42 -7.51 1.63 1.49
C GLY A 42 -8.24 0.63 0.60
N ALA A 43 -8.98 1.07 -0.42
CA ALA A 43 -9.78 0.19 -1.26
C ALA A 43 -8.93 -0.88 -1.97
N ALA A 44 -7.74 -0.51 -2.41
CA ALA A 44 -6.78 -1.39 -3.07
C ALA A 44 -5.34 -1.01 -2.71
N LEU A 45 -4.40 -1.90 -3.07
CA LEU A 45 -2.98 -1.74 -2.84
C LEU A 45 -2.27 -1.56 -4.19
N GLY A 46 -1.57 -0.45 -4.40
CA GLY A 46 -0.70 -0.26 -5.55
C GLY A 46 0.74 -0.66 -5.26
N ILE A 47 1.46 -1.08 -6.31
CA ILE A 47 2.92 -1.20 -6.29
C ILE A 47 3.47 -0.15 -7.26
N ALA A 48 4.19 0.84 -6.72
CA ALA A 48 4.81 1.89 -7.50
C ALA A 48 6.32 1.66 -7.58
N ARG A 49 6.89 1.64 -8.79
CA ARG A 49 8.34 1.67 -8.99
C ARG A 49 8.81 3.12 -8.93
N ILE A 50 9.83 3.38 -8.11
CA ILE A 50 10.48 4.68 -8.03
C ILE A 50 11.39 4.84 -9.25
N SER A 51 11.04 5.75 -10.16
CA SER A 51 11.81 6.04 -11.37
C SER A 51 12.91 7.07 -11.14
N HIS A 52 12.73 7.94 -10.15
CA HIS A 52 13.70 8.95 -9.75
C HIS A 52 13.60 9.20 -8.24
N LEU A 53 14.73 9.29 -7.55
CA LEU A 53 14.80 9.64 -6.14
C LEU A 53 16.17 10.24 -5.80
N ASP A 54 16.19 11.53 -5.51
CA ASP A 54 17.38 12.24 -5.03
C ASP A 54 16.98 13.35 -4.03
N LEU A 55 17.88 14.30 -3.79
CA LEU A 55 17.67 15.40 -2.83
C LEU A 55 16.65 16.46 -3.29
N ILE A 56 16.28 16.47 -4.57
CA ILE A 56 15.46 17.53 -5.20
C ILE A 56 14.22 16.99 -5.93
N GLY A 57 14.11 15.68 -6.12
CA GLY A 57 12.97 15.06 -6.79
C GLY A 57 12.68 13.63 -6.33
N MET A 58 11.41 13.28 -6.47
CA MET A 58 10.92 11.90 -6.42
C MET A 58 9.87 11.73 -7.52
N GLU A 59 10.02 10.69 -8.33
CA GLU A 59 9.05 10.28 -9.32
C GLU A 59 8.79 8.78 -9.19
N GLN A 60 7.57 8.38 -9.55
CA GLN A 60 7.17 6.98 -9.50
C GLN A 60 6.21 6.63 -10.63
N VAL A 61 6.21 5.37 -11.01
CA VAL A 61 5.25 4.77 -11.94
C VAL A 61 4.50 3.68 -11.19
N VAL A 62 3.16 3.75 -11.15
CA VAL A 62 2.34 2.69 -10.57
C VAL A 62 2.30 1.52 -11.57
N GLU A 63 3.02 0.44 -11.24
CA GLU A 63 3.16 -0.74 -12.10
C GLU A 63 1.91 -1.61 -12.07
N THR A 64 1.27 -1.71 -10.90
CA THR A 64 0.06 -2.50 -10.74
C THR A 64 -0.79 -2.04 -9.56
N ILE A 65 -2.07 -2.37 -9.62
CA ILE A 65 -3.04 -2.23 -8.54
C ILE A 65 -3.60 -3.61 -8.19
N LEU A 66 -3.37 -4.03 -6.96
CA LEU A 66 -3.85 -5.25 -6.36
C LEU A 66 -5.16 -4.99 -5.64
N ASN A 67 -6.21 -5.67 -6.09
CA ASN A 67 -7.50 -5.71 -5.40
C ASN A 67 -7.57 -6.99 -4.54
N PRO A 68 -8.38 -6.99 -3.47
CA PRO A 68 -8.80 -8.21 -2.79
C PRO A 68 -9.23 -9.30 -3.77
N GLY A 69 -8.52 -10.41 -3.80
CA GLY A 69 -8.84 -11.57 -4.63
C GLY A 69 -9.77 -12.56 -3.92
N ALA A 70 -10.18 -13.61 -4.63
CA ALA A 70 -11.09 -14.64 -4.09
C ALA A 70 -10.54 -15.37 -2.85
N LEU A 71 -9.21 -15.44 -2.70
CA LEU A 71 -8.54 -16.06 -1.55
C LEU A 71 -8.41 -15.12 -0.34
N TRP A 72 -8.80 -13.84 -0.49
CA TRP A 72 -8.79 -12.86 0.59
C TRP A 72 -10.21 -12.68 1.11
N SER A 73 -10.49 -13.11 2.34
CA SER A 73 -11.81 -12.99 2.96
C SER A 73 -12.21 -11.53 3.29
N GLY A 74 -11.24 -10.61 3.24
CA GLY A 74 -11.47 -9.18 3.41
C GLY A 74 -11.96 -8.48 2.15
N ARG A 75 -12.31 -7.20 2.31
CA ARG A 75 -12.80 -6.29 1.27
C ARG A 75 -11.80 -5.22 0.85
N LYS A 76 -10.66 -5.13 1.54
CA LYS A 76 -9.65 -4.09 1.36
C LYS A 76 -8.26 -4.66 1.59
N LEU A 77 -7.27 -4.04 0.96
CA LEU A 77 -5.84 -4.28 1.18
C LEU A 77 -5.20 -2.96 1.60
N HIS A 78 -4.65 -2.93 2.80
CA HIS A 78 -4.11 -1.71 3.40
C HIS A 78 -2.59 -1.68 3.41
N THR A 79 -1.93 -2.80 3.67
CA THR A 79 -0.46 -2.84 3.69
C THR A 79 0.09 -4.14 3.15
N LEU A 80 1.31 -4.05 2.62
CA LEU A 80 2.18 -5.15 2.23
C LEU A 80 3.59 -4.86 2.74
N ASN A 81 4.14 -5.78 3.53
CA ASN A 81 5.51 -5.71 4.03
C ASN A 81 6.20 -7.07 3.94
N GLU A 82 7.53 -7.05 4.02
CA GLU A 82 8.33 -8.25 4.19
C GLU A 82 9.39 -8.07 5.29
N ALA A 83 9.63 -9.15 6.03
CA ALA A 83 10.76 -9.26 6.95
C ALA A 83 11.04 -10.75 7.24
N GLY A 84 12.32 -11.13 7.27
CA GLY A 84 12.75 -12.45 7.72
C GLY A 84 12.19 -13.63 6.92
N GLY A 85 11.93 -13.45 5.62
CA GLY A 85 11.32 -14.48 4.76
C GLY A 85 9.79 -14.58 4.87
N PHE A 86 9.15 -13.71 5.65
CA PHE A 86 7.71 -13.62 5.77
C PHE A 86 7.17 -12.41 5.01
N GLU A 87 5.95 -12.58 4.48
CA GLU A 87 5.14 -11.52 3.93
C GLU A 87 4.00 -11.19 4.90
N PHE A 88 3.79 -9.90 5.13
CA PHE A 88 2.77 -9.38 6.04
C PHE A 88 1.77 -8.57 5.23
N ILE A 89 0.54 -9.06 5.15
CA ILE A 89 -0.56 -8.43 4.42
C ILE A 89 -1.63 -8.02 5.44
N ASP A 90 -2.00 -6.74 5.44
CA ASP A 90 -3.10 -6.22 6.25
C ASP A 90 -4.25 -5.73 5.36
N GLY A 91 -5.47 -5.78 5.90
CA GLY A 91 -6.66 -5.28 5.23
C GLY A 91 -7.84 -5.15 6.19
N SER A 92 -9.05 -5.13 5.65
CA SER A 92 -10.26 -5.15 6.48
C SER A 92 -11.32 -6.06 5.92
N ALA A 93 -12.12 -6.63 6.81
CA ALA A 93 -13.28 -7.45 6.52
C ALA A 93 -14.48 -6.94 7.33
N ILE A 94 -15.70 -7.32 6.92
CA ILE A 94 -16.88 -7.08 7.75
C ILE A 94 -17.06 -8.27 8.69
N ALA A 95 -17.03 -8.01 9.99
CA ALA A 95 -17.32 -8.98 11.03
C ALA A 95 -18.56 -8.54 11.85
N PRO A 96 -19.78 -8.94 11.46
CA PRO A 96 -20.99 -8.56 12.18
C PRO A 96 -21.02 -9.21 13.56
N ARG A 97 -21.21 -8.42 14.62
CA ARG A 97 -21.25 -8.94 16.01
C ARG A 97 -22.51 -9.75 16.34
N TRP A 98 -23.58 -9.65 15.56
CA TRP A 98 -24.88 -10.27 15.86
C TRP A 98 -25.12 -11.65 15.22
N LYS A 99 -24.11 -12.20 14.52
CA LYS A 99 -24.18 -13.53 13.87
C LYS A 99 -23.37 -14.61 14.59
N GLN A 100 -23.22 -14.52 15.92
CA GLN A 100 -22.93 -15.71 16.73
C GLN A 100 -24.25 -16.23 17.31
N ARG A 101 -25.06 -16.87 16.45
CA ARG A 101 -25.96 -17.91 16.94
C ARG A 101 -25.13 -19.19 16.99
N THR A 102 -24.99 -19.71 18.19
CA THR A 102 -24.41 -21.01 18.53
C THR A 102 -24.85 -22.09 17.55
N ARG A 103 -23.90 -22.91 17.10
CA ARG A 103 -24.22 -24.22 16.54
C ARG A 103 -24.46 -25.15 17.73
N ASP A 104 -25.65 -25.72 17.78
CA ASP A 104 -25.90 -27.00 18.47
C ASP A 104 -25.17 -28.12 17.73
#